data_AF-A0A0D2EB17-F1
#
_entry.id   AF-A0A0D2EB17-F1
#
_cell.length_a   1.000
_cell.length_b   1.000
_cell.length_c   1.000
_cell.angle_alpha   90.00
_cell.angle_beta   90.00
_cell.angle_gamma   90.00
#
_symmetry.space_group_name_H-M   'P 1'
#
loop_
_entity.id
_entity.type
_entity.pdbx_description
1 polymer ?
#
loop_
_entity_poly.entity_id
_entity_poly.type
_entity_poly.pdbx_seq_one_letter_code
_entity_poly.pdbx_strand_id
1 'polypeptide(L)'
;MHEFALYGQVTKNDHHRMLQQLAGYTRMQPQDVLEIHLVFKARQPPGLDNVPSAGGSQGIMQPEAQKVRAMLNAGLYYVQLVGELAQNELKHTANGDISMTSGNGNGNGNSEHDKSTIKWTFEFKDTPDPGKQAISSRLLYRIPFEAGDFVEFLNAFGYEYVSRYMLVGSNFYDQDTTLFVHKVVQLPQVPADKAISDVSFLSDVSKLQDFDRSGGYILQASIDVVDGNHPELKDRATRQLLGHKEALKQAVDLTPGDRLALDTRLPSVVRR
;
A
#
# COMPACT_ATOMS: atom_id res chain seq x y z
N MET A 1 -2.34 10.29 -11.35
CA MET A 1 -3.41 10.77 -10.42
C MET A 1 -2.72 11.46 -9.26
N HIS A 2 -3.44 12.25 -8.46
CA HIS A 2 -2.96 12.81 -7.19
C HIS A 2 -3.85 12.31 -6.07
N GLU A 3 -3.24 11.69 -5.07
CA GLU A 3 -3.93 11.24 -3.86
C GLU A 3 -3.91 12.38 -2.85
N PHE A 4 -5.08 12.70 -2.31
CA PHE A 4 -5.23 13.57 -1.14
C PHE A 4 -5.69 12.73 0.04
N ALA A 5 -5.00 12.79 1.16
CA ALA A 5 -5.26 11.91 2.30
C ALA A 5 -5.16 12.58 3.67
N LEU A 6 -5.99 12.09 4.58
CA LEU A 6 -5.90 12.30 6.03
C LEU A 6 -5.83 10.95 6.74
N TYR A 7 -5.15 10.93 7.89
CA TYR A 7 -4.91 9.72 8.67
C TYR A 7 -5.34 9.94 10.11
N GLY A 8 -5.89 8.89 10.72
CA GLY A 8 -6.24 8.86 12.14
C GLY A 8 -5.93 7.50 12.73
N GLN A 9 -5.62 7.48 14.02
CA GLN A 9 -5.37 6.23 14.75
C GLN A 9 -6.64 5.78 15.47
N VAL A 10 -6.94 4.49 15.38
CA VAL A 10 -8.07 3.85 16.04
C VAL A 10 -7.54 2.77 16.96
N THR A 11 -7.93 2.79 18.23
CA THR A 11 -7.47 1.77 19.18
C THR A 11 -8.13 0.43 18.89
N LYS A 12 -7.49 -0.67 19.30
CA LYS A 12 -8.06 -2.02 19.17
C LYS A 12 -9.46 -2.15 19.79
N ASN A 13 -9.67 -1.51 20.93
CA ASN A 13 -10.94 -1.57 21.67
C ASN A 13 -12.05 -0.78 20.98
N ASP A 14 -11.70 0.35 20.36
CA ASP A 14 -12.65 1.22 19.68
C ASP A 14 -12.95 0.78 18.24
N HIS A 15 -12.18 -0.16 17.69
CA HIS A 15 -12.32 -0.62 16.31
C HIS A 15 -13.77 -0.99 15.95
N HIS A 16 -14.43 -1.83 16.76
CA HIS A 16 -15.81 -2.24 16.48
C HIS A 16 -16.79 -1.06 16.50
N ARG A 17 -16.63 -0.14 17.46
CA ARG A 17 -17.44 1.07 17.56
C ARG A 17 -17.20 2.01 16.37
N MET A 18 -15.95 2.14 15.93
CA MET A 18 -15.56 2.93 14.77
C MET A 18 -16.26 2.41 13.50
N LEU A 19 -16.24 1.09 13.26
CA LEU A 19 -16.94 0.49 12.12
C LEU A 19 -18.44 0.78 12.15
N GLN A 20 -19.09 0.72 13.31
CA GLN A 20 -20.51 1.07 13.46
C GLN A 20 -20.77 2.56 13.20
N GLN A 21 -19.91 3.45 13.71
CA GLN A 21 -20.01 4.89 13.48
C GLN A 21 -19.82 5.25 12.01
N LEU A 22 -18.83 4.65 11.35
CA LEU A 22 -18.61 4.81 9.91
C LEU A 22 -19.76 4.25 9.10
N ALA A 23 -20.33 3.10 9.50
CA ALA A 23 -21.51 2.55 8.83
C ALA A 23 -22.73 3.48 8.93
N GLY A 24 -22.96 4.08 10.10
CA GLY A 24 -24.01 5.09 10.28
C GLY A 24 -23.75 6.38 9.51
N TYR A 25 -22.50 6.83 9.46
CA TYR A 25 -22.07 8.05 8.77
C TYR A 25 -22.18 7.92 7.25
N THR A 26 -21.58 6.88 6.68
CA THR A 26 -21.55 6.60 5.23
C THR A 26 -22.81 5.92 4.71
N ARG A 27 -23.67 5.43 5.62
CA ARG A 27 -24.88 4.65 5.30
C ARG A 27 -24.59 3.38 4.50
N MET A 28 -23.42 2.79 4.69
CA MET A 28 -23.06 1.52 4.09
C MET A 28 -22.44 0.56 5.09
N GLN A 29 -22.51 -0.73 4.80
CA GLN A 29 -21.82 -1.74 5.59
C GLN A 29 -20.33 -1.76 5.23
N PRO A 30 -19.44 -2.10 6.19
CA PRO A 30 -18.02 -2.29 5.90
C PRO A 30 -17.84 -3.33 4.79
N GLN A 31 -17.02 -3.01 3.79
CA GLN A 31 -16.56 -3.98 2.81
C GLN A 31 -15.18 -4.46 3.22
N ASP A 32 -15.06 -5.73 3.62
CA ASP A 32 -13.76 -6.27 4.03
C ASP A 32 -12.82 -6.36 2.83
N VAL A 33 -11.59 -5.92 3.05
CA VAL A 33 -10.54 -5.90 2.03
C VAL A 33 -9.27 -6.51 2.60
N LEU A 34 -8.65 -7.36 1.78
CA LEU A 34 -7.36 -7.96 2.03
C LEU A 34 -6.42 -7.57 0.88
N GLU A 35 -5.37 -6.84 1.22
CA GLU A 35 -4.37 -6.42 0.24
C GLU A 35 -3.00 -6.99 0.61
N ILE A 36 -2.35 -7.63 -0.36
CA ILE A 36 -0.98 -8.11 -0.23
C ILE A 36 -0.07 -7.08 -0.86
N HIS A 37 0.92 -6.60 -0.13
CA HIS A 37 1.86 -5.59 -0.60
C HIS A 37 3.26 -6.22 -0.71
N LEU A 38 3.80 -6.25 -1.93
CA LEU A 38 5.19 -6.62 -2.19
C LEU A 38 6.00 -5.35 -2.42
N VAL A 39 7.09 -5.17 -1.67
CA VAL A 39 7.92 -3.97 -1.69
C VAL A 39 9.22 -4.25 -2.45
N PHE A 40 9.54 -3.35 -3.37
CA PHE A 40 10.76 -3.39 -4.17
C PHE A 40 11.54 -2.08 -3.99
N LYS A 41 12.87 -2.17 -3.96
CA LYS A 41 13.77 -1.02 -3.93
C LYS A 41 14.54 -0.91 -5.23
N ALA A 42 14.75 0.30 -5.72
CA ALA A 42 15.66 0.53 -6.82
C ALA A 42 17.11 0.18 -6.43
N ARG A 43 17.81 -0.53 -7.32
CA ARG A 43 19.24 -0.82 -7.21
C ARG A 43 19.99 0.48 -7.47
N GLN A 44 21.00 0.74 -6.64
CA GLN A 44 21.85 1.90 -6.85
C GLN A 44 22.58 1.77 -8.20
N PRO A 45 22.61 2.83 -9.02
CA PRO A 45 23.27 2.78 -10.31
C PRO A 45 24.78 2.54 -10.10
N PRO A 46 25.40 1.70 -10.94
CA PRO A 46 26.83 1.46 -10.86
C PRO A 46 27.59 2.77 -11.06
N GLY A 47 28.58 3.04 -10.20
CA GLY A 47 29.40 4.25 -10.26
C GLY A 47 28.92 5.41 -9.39
N LEU A 48 27.76 5.32 -8.72
CA LEU A 48 27.39 6.29 -7.68
C LEU A 48 28.44 6.32 -6.55
N ASP A 49 28.97 5.15 -6.18
CA ASP A 49 30.05 5.01 -5.19
C ASP A 49 31.36 5.69 -5.63
N ASN A 50 31.55 5.90 -6.93
CA ASN A 50 32.74 6.56 -7.47
C ASN A 50 32.64 8.09 -7.40
N VAL A 51 31.45 8.65 -7.11
CA VAL A 51 31.26 10.09 -6.98
C VAL A 51 31.66 10.51 -5.56
N PRO A 52 32.63 11.43 -5.39
CA PRO A 52 33.09 11.85 -4.07
C PRO A 52 31.93 12.29 -3.17
N SER A 53 31.92 11.85 -1.91
CA SER A 53 30.94 12.29 -0.93
C SER A 53 31.50 13.40 -0.07
N ALA A 54 30.76 14.51 0.06
CA ALA A 54 31.08 15.55 1.05
C ALA A 54 30.90 14.98 2.46
N GLY A 55 31.98 14.47 3.04
CA GLY A 55 32.06 14.07 4.45
C GLY A 55 33.27 14.74 5.09
N GLY A 56 33.04 15.59 6.10
CA GLY A 56 34.09 16.30 6.86
C GLY A 56 34.16 17.81 6.59
N SER A 57 34.78 18.54 7.51
CA SER A 57 34.87 20.01 7.60
C SER A 57 35.72 20.71 6.53
N GLN A 58 36.04 20.05 5.41
CA GLN A 58 37.00 20.54 4.40
C GLN A 58 36.60 20.29 2.94
N GLY A 59 35.39 19.79 2.64
CA GLY A 59 35.05 19.34 1.28
C GLY A 59 33.91 20.11 0.62
N ILE A 60 34.18 21.29 0.05
CA ILE A 60 33.27 21.87 -0.95
C ILE A 60 33.37 20.98 -2.20
N MET A 61 32.41 20.07 -2.39
CA MET A 61 32.33 19.28 -3.61
C MET A 61 32.24 20.20 -4.82
N GLN A 62 32.96 19.86 -5.90
CA GLN A 62 32.81 20.58 -7.17
C GLN A 62 31.34 20.53 -7.62
N PRO A 63 30.78 21.64 -8.14
CA PRO A 63 29.37 21.72 -8.51
C PRO A 63 28.96 20.67 -9.54
N GLU A 64 29.87 20.25 -10.42
CA GLU A 64 29.65 19.14 -11.36
C GLU A 64 29.45 17.81 -10.64
N ALA A 65 30.28 17.50 -9.63
CA ALA A 65 30.15 16.26 -8.86
C ALA A 65 28.86 16.25 -8.02
N GLN A 66 28.45 17.40 -7.48
CA GLN A 66 27.17 17.55 -6.79
C GLN A 66 26.00 17.33 -7.75
N LYS A 67 26.06 17.90 -8.96
CA LYS A 67 25.03 17.74 -10.00
C LYS A 67 24.92 16.30 -10.48
N VAL A 68 26.05 15.64 -10.75
CA VAL A 68 26.07 14.22 -11.17
C VAL A 68 25.51 13.34 -10.05
N ARG A 69 25.91 13.57 -8.80
CA ARG A 69 25.35 12.84 -7.66
C ARG A 69 23.86 13.07 -7.50
N ALA A 70 23.39 14.31 -7.68
CA ALA A 70 21.96 14.62 -7.64
C ALA A 70 21.21 13.91 -8.77
N MET A 71 21.75 13.87 -9.98
CA MET A 71 21.16 13.15 -11.11
C MET A 71 21.11 11.64 -10.89
N LEU A 72 22.15 11.04 -10.33
CA LEU A 72 22.21 9.59 -10.08
C LEU A 72 21.36 9.15 -8.88
N ASN A 73 21.09 10.04 -7.92
CA ASN A 73 20.17 9.77 -6.82
C ASN A 73 18.72 10.18 -7.14
N ALA A 74 18.51 11.07 -8.12
CA ALA A 74 17.18 11.45 -8.56
C ALA A 74 16.52 10.23 -9.22
N GLY A 75 15.42 9.74 -8.64
CA GLY A 75 14.69 8.60 -9.19
C GLY A 75 14.79 7.30 -8.38
N LEU A 76 15.52 7.27 -7.26
CA LEU A 76 15.60 6.07 -6.41
C LEU A 76 14.44 6.04 -5.41
N TYR A 77 13.42 5.24 -5.73
CA TYR A 77 12.21 5.09 -4.92
C TYR A 77 11.95 3.63 -4.54
N TYR A 78 11.23 3.42 -3.45
CA TYR A 78 10.50 2.19 -3.20
C TYR A 78 9.25 2.16 -4.05
N VAL A 79 8.94 1.00 -4.62
CA VAL A 79 7.72 0.75 -5.40
C VAL A 79 7.02 -0.48 -4.87
N GLN A 80 5.71 -0.57 -5.10
CA GLN A 80 4.89 -1.61 -4.51
C GLN A 80 4.10 -2.34 -5.58
N LEU A 81 3.92 -3.64 -5.40
CA LEU A 81 2.93 -4.42 -6.12
C LEU A 81 1.84 -4.80 -5.12
N VAL A 82 0.61 -4.36 -5.37
CA VAL A 82 -0.54 -4.56 -4.50
C VAL A 82 -1.45 -5.62 -5.10
N GLY A 83 -1.70 -6.70 -4.37
CA GLY A 83 -2.58 -7.79 -4.74
C GLY A 83 -3.87 -7.71 -3.94
N GLU A 84 -4.99 -7.39 -4.59
CA GLU A 84 -6.31 -7.38 -3.96
C GLU A 84 -6.95 -8.76 -4.05
N LEU A 85 -7.42 -9.29 -2.91
CA LEU A 85 -8.09 -10.59 -2.86
C LEU A 85 -9.61 -10.42 -2.81
N ALA A 86 -10.30 -10.98 -3.80
CA ALA A 86 -11.77 -11.02 -3.81
C ALA A 86 -12.29 -11.99 -2.74
N GLN A 87 -12.96 -11.46 -1.71
CA GLN A 87 -13.41 -12.22 -0.53
C GLN A 87 -14.44 -13.32 -0.85
N ASN A 88 -15.08 -13.30 -2.02
CA ASN A 88 -16.08 -14.32 -2.41
C ASN A 88 -15.52 -15.75 -2.47
N GLU A 89 -14.20 -15.90 -2.58
CA GLU A 89 -13.52 -17.20 -2.72
C GLU A 89 -13.11 -17.80 -1.34
N LEU A 90 -12.93 -16.97 -0.31
CA LEU A 90 -12.53 -17.43 1.04
C LEU A 90 -13.67 -18.16 1.77
N LYS A 91 -14.93 -17.88 1.44
CA LYS A 91 -16.09 -18.53 2.06
C LYS A 91 -16.31 -19.97 1.56
N HIS A 92 -15.76 -20.33 0.40
CA HIS A 92 -15.87 -21.68 -0.15
C HIS A 92 -14.92 -22.70 0.52
N THR A 93 -13.89 -22.24 1.24
CA THR A 93 -12.95 -23.12 1.95
C THR A 93 -13.25 -23.29 3.43
N ALA A 94 -14.01 -22.38 4.05
CA ALA A 94 -14.35 -22.44 5.48
C ALA A 94 -15.60 -23.31 5.80
N ASN A 95 -16.55 -23.39 4.87
CA ASN A 95 -17.68 -24.30 4.99
C ASN A 95 -17.44 -25.49 4.07
N GLY A 96 -16.91 -26.57 4.65
CA GLY A 96 -16.93 -27.89 4.02
C GLY A 96 -18.36 -28.34 3.81
N ASP A 97 -19.00 -27.82 2.77
CA ASP A 97 -20.25 -28.35 2.27
C ASP A 97 -19.90 -29.58 1.42
N ILE A 98 -20.02 -30.74 2.05
CA ILE A 98 -19.88 -32.03 1.40
C ILE A 98 -21.09 -32.16 0.46
N SER A 99 -20.96 -31.66 -0.76
CA SER A 99 -21.89 -31.96 -1.83
C SER A 99 -21.76 -33.44 -2.17
N MET A 100 -22.62 -34.26 -1.57
CA MET A 100 -22.77 -35.68 -1.86
C MET A 100 -23.40 -35.85 -3.25
N THR A 101 -22.61 -35.77 -4.31
CA THR A 101 -23.05 -36.24 -5.63
C THR A 101 -22.63 -37.70 -5.79
N SER A 102 -23.58 -38.61 -5.52
CA SER A 102 -23.50 -40.01 -5.93
C SER A 102 -23.74 -40.07 -7.45
N GLY A 103 -22.77 -40.60 -8.21
CA GLY A 103 -22.96 -40.81 -9.65
C GLY A 103 -21.68 -41.01 -10.47
N ASN A 104 -20.98 -42.12 -10.24
CA ASN A 104 -20.26 -42.94 -11.23
C ASN A 104 -19.64 -42.27 -12.49
N GLY A 105 -18.30 -42.23 -12.55
CA GLY A 105 -17.60 -42.38 -13.83
C GLY A 105 -16.35 -41.52 -14.06
N ASN A 106 -15.21 -42.21 -14.06
CA ASN A 106 -13.95 -41.86 -14.75
C ASN A 106 -13.04 -40.79 -14.11
N GLY A 107 -11.92 -41.29 -13.57
CA GLY A 107 -10.82 -40.47 -13.10
C GLY A 107 -10.14 -39.70 -14.21
N ASN A 108 -9.92 -38.41 -13.96
CA ASN A 108 -8.69 -37.74 -14.34
C ASN A 108 -8.43 -36.65 -13.30
N GLY A 109 -7.57 -36.98 -12.33
CA GLY A 109 -7.16 -36.07 -11.28
C GLY A 109 -6.22 -35.01 -11.84
N ASN A 110 -6.79 -33.93 -12.34
CA ASN A 110 -6.13 -32.63 -12.43
C ASN A 110 -7.05 -31.63 -11.72
N SER A 111 -7.05 -31.65 -10.39
CA SER A 111 -7.39 -30.46 -9.62
C SER A 111 -6.27 -29.45 -9.87
N GLU A 112 -6.37 -28.74 -11.00
CA GLU A 112 -5.67 -27.47 -11.18
C GLU A 112 -6.00 -26.64 -9.95
N HIS A 113 -5.01 -26.45 -9.09
CA HIS A 113 -5.13 -25.62 -7.90
C HIS A 113 -5.83 -24.32 -8.29
N ASP A 114 -6.96 -24.04 -7.61
CA ASP A 114 -7.64 -22.75 -7.60
C ASP A 114 -6.60 -21.65 -7.73
N LYS A 115 -6.47 -21.09 -8.94
CA LYS A 115 -5.69 -19.87 -9.15
C LYS A 115 -6.44 -18.82 -8.38
N SER A 116 -6.02 -18.59 -7.14
CA SER A 116 -6.41 -17.43 -6.35
C SER A 116 -6.42 -16.23 -7.29
N THR A 117 -7.62 -15.69 -7.55
CA THR A 117 -7.85 -14.63 -8.54
C THR A 117 -7.40 -13.28 -7.95
N ILE A 118 -6.14 -13.22 -7.49
CA ILE A 118 -5.53 -12.02 -6.93
C ILE A 118 -5.33 -11.04 -8.07
N LYS A 119 -5.94 -9.87 -7.95
CA LYS A 119 -5.77 -8.80 -8.93
C LYS A 119 -4.57 -7.97 -8.52
N TRP A 120 -3.52 -8.05 -9.31
CA TRP A 120 -2.28 -7.32 -9.05
C TRP A 120 -2.32 -5.93 -9.70
N THR A 121 -1.87 -4.93 -8.95
CA THR A 121 -1.74 -3.55 -9.40
C THR A 121 -0.38 -3.04 -8.98
N PHE A 122 0.40 -2.55 -9.94
CA PHE A 122 1.63 -1.83 -9.64
C PHE A 122 1.30 -0.44 -9.12
N GLU A 123 1.83 -0.09 -7.96
CA GLU A 123 1.60 1.19 -7.30
C GLU A 123 2.91 1.94 -7.08
N PHE A 124 2.95 3.17 -7.60
CA PHE A 124 4.00 4.14 -7.32
C PHE A 124 3.40 5.32 -6.56
N LYS A 125 3.98 5.59 -5.38
CA LYS A 125 3.64 6.73 -4.53
C LYS A 125 4.87 7.63 -4.41
N ASP A 126 4.74 8.88 -4.86
CA ASP A 126 5.80 9.88 -4.69
C ASP A 126 5.83 10.44 -3.26
N THR A 127 6.90 11.16 -2.94
CA THR A 127 7.01 11.89 -1.67
C THR A 127 5.89 12.93 -1.59
N PRO A 128 5.21 13.07 -0.44
CA PRO A 128 4.21 14.12 -0.28
C PRO A 128 4.75 15.53 -0.53
N ASP A 129 3.86 16.39 -1.02
CA ASP A 129 4.15 17.78 -1.32
C ASP A 129 4.81 18.50 -0.13
N PRO A 130 5.81 19.35 -0.37
CA PRO A 130 6.45 20.12 0.69
C PRO A 130 5.50 21.18 1.29
N GLY A 131 5.75 21.51 2.56
CA GLY A 131 5.08 22.61 3.26
C GLY A 131 4.05 22.14 4.28
N LYS A 132 3.51 23.10 5.06
CA LYS A 132 2.43 22.83 6.00
C LYS A 132 1.10 22.82 5.23
N GLN A 133 0.72 21.64 4.75
CA GLN A 133 -0.56 21.43 4.10
C GLN A 133 -1.61 20.96 5.10
N ALA A 134 -2.87 21.36 4.91
CA ALA A 134 -4.00 20.93 5.75
C ALA A 134 -4.36 19.44 5.55
N ILE A 135 -3.97 18.89 4.39
CA ILE A 135 -4.14 17.51 3.96
C ILE A 135 -2.82 17.02 3.38
N SER A 136 -2.56 15.71 3.44
CA SER A 136 -1.41 15.14 2.73
C SER A 136 -1.77 15.06 1.25
N SER A 137 -0.87 15.47 0.36
CA SER A 137 -1.04 15.29 -1.08
C SER A 137 0.22 14.72 -1.71
N ARG A 138 0.06 13.79 -2.65
CA ARG A 138 1.17 13.18 -3.40
C ARG A 138 0.74 12.68 -4.77
N LEU A 139 1.71 12.54 -5.66
CA LEU A 139 1.53 11.89 -6.95
C LEU A 139 1.38 10.37 -6.76
N LEU A 140 0.39 9.79 -7.44
CA LEU A 140 0.07 8.36 -7.41
C LEU A 140 -0.11 7.83 -8.84
N TYR A 141 0.57 6.72 -9.12
CA TYR A 141 0.31 5.90 -10.31
C TYR A 141 -0.11 4.50 -9.90
N ARG A 142 -1.19 4.01 -10.52
CA ARG A 142 -1.68 2.65 -10.41
C ARG A 142 -1.79 2.05 -11.80
N ILE A 143 -1.15 0.92 -12.04
CA ILE A 143 -1.16 0.23 -13.32
C ILE A 143 -1.59 -1.21 -13.06
N PRO A 144 -2.76 -1.66 -13.57
CA PRO A 144 -3.20 -3.03 -13.39
C PRO A 144 -2.23 -3.98 -14.12
N PHE A 145 -1.94 -5.10 -13.48
CA PHE A 145 -1.05 -6.13 -13.99
C PHE A 145 -1.86 -7.42 -14.24
N GLU A 146 -2.00 -7.79 -15.52
CA GLU A 146 -2.85 -8.92 -15.92
C GLU A 146 -2.07 -10.24 -16.05
N ALA A 147 -0.84 -10.20 -16.59
CA ALA A 147 -0.07 -11.40 -16.86
C ALA A 147 1.45 -11.15 -16.93
N GLY A 148 2.23 -12.19 -16.60
CA GLY A 148 3.69 -12.24 -16.69
C GLY A 148 4.38 -12.42 -15.34
N ASP A 149 5.71 -12.46 -15.35
CA ASP A 149 6.52 -12.40 -14.13
C ASP A 149 6.92 -10.94 -13.84
N PHE A 150 6.18 -10.32 -12.92
CA PHE A 150 6.44 -8.95 -12.52
C PHE A 150 7.75 -8.79 -11.74
N VAL A 151 8.18 -9.84 -11.03
CA VAL A 151 9.44 -9.82 -10.27
C VAL A 151 10.62 -9.79 -11.23
N GLU A 152 10.57 -10.61 -12.28
CA GLU A 152 11.59 -10.59 -13.34
C GLU A 152 11.61 -9.25 -14.08
N PHE A 153 10.44 -8.71 -14.43
CA PHE A 153 10.31 -7.40 -15.06
C PHE A 153 10.96 -6.30 -14.21
N LEU A 154 10.63 -6.24 -12.91
CA LEU A 154 11.22 -5.26 -12.00
C LEU A 154 12.73 -5.48 -11.82
N ASN A 155 13.19 -6.73 -11.74
CA ASN A 155 14.62 -7.04 -11.67
C ASN A 155 15.38 -6.56 -12.92
N ALA A 156 14.81 -6.74 -14.11
CA ALA A 156 15.36 -6.21 -15.36
C ALA A 156 15.36 -4.67 -15.40
N PHE A 157 14.36 -4.05 -14.78
CA PHE A 157 14.26 -2.59 -14.63
C PHE A 157 15.15 -2.04 -13.49
N GLY A 158 15.95 -2.90 -12.85
CA GLY A 158 16.90 -2.51 -11.81
C GLY A 158 16.29 -2.38 -10.41
N TYR A 159 15.17 -3.04 -10.13
CA TYR A 159 14.57 -3.12 -8.81
C TYR A 159 14.85 -4.49 -8.16
N GLU A 160 14.99 -4.52 -6.84
CA GLU A 160 15.16 -5.75 -6.07
C GLU A 160 14.04 -5.89 -5.04
N TYR A 161 13.58 -7.12 -4.85
CA TYR A 161 12.56 -7.44 -3.86
C TYR A 161 13.14 -7.30 -2.44
N VAL A 162 12.37 -6.66 -1.54
CA VAL A 162 12.79 -6.37 -0.17
C VAL A 162 11.98 -7.17 0.83
N SER A 163 10.66 -7.01 0.77
CA SER A 163 9.77 -7.56 1.78
C SER A 163 8.34 -7.62 1.27
N ARG A 164 7.50 -8.32 2.04
CA ARG A 164 6.06 -8.31 1.87
C ARG A 164 5.32 -8.14 3.18
N TYR A 165 4.15 -7.54 3.12
CA TYR A 165 3.20 -7.40 4.22
C TYR A 165 1.77 -7.48 3.70
N MET A 166 0.80 -7.58 4.61
CA MET A 166 -0.62 -7.60 4.27
C MET A 166 -1.34 -6.46 4.99
N LEU A 167 -2.29 -5.82 4.31
CA LEU A 167 -3.28 -4.96 4.93
C LEU A 167 -4.57 -5.73 5.09
N VAL A 168 -5.10 -5.71 6.32
CA VAL A 168 -6.39 -6.28 6.67
C VAL A 168 -7.27 -5.16 7.17
N GLY A 169 -8.39 -4.93 6.51
CA GLY A 169 -9.25 -3.81 6.86
C GLY A 169 -10.63 -3.86 6.23
N SER A 170 -11.34 -2.74 6.36
CA SER A 170 -12.65 -2.54 5.75
C SER A 170 -12.72 -1.16 5.09
N ASN A 171 -13.26 -1.14 3.88
CA ASN A 171 -13.54 0.08 3.11
C ASN A 171 -14.96 0.57 3.35
N PHE A 172 -15.08 1.90 3.44
CA PHE A 172 -16.32 2.64 3.30
C PHE A 172 -16.15 3.71 2.22
N TYR A 173 -17.24 4.05 1.56
CA TYR A 173 -17.29 5.01 0.47
C TYR A 173 -18.33 6.07 0.80
N ASP A 174 -17.94 7.33 0.71
CA ASP A 174 -18.85 8.46 0.79
C ASP A 174 -18.52 9.45 -0.32
N GLN A 175 -19.41 9.52 -1.32
CA GLN A 175 -19.21 10.29 -2.55
C GLN A 175 -17.89 9.87 -3.25
N ASP A 176 -16.93 10.80 -3.31
CA ASP A 176 -15.60 10.61 -3.92
C ASP A 176 -14.53 10.17 -2.90
N THR A 177 -14.88 10.04 -1.61
CA THR A 177 -13.94 9.69 -0.53
C THR A 177 -13.98 8.20 -0.24
N THR A 178 -12.79 7.59 -0.18
CA THR A 178 -12.60 6.25 0.39
C THR A 178 -12.11 6.38 1.84
N LEU A 179 -12.84 5.76 2.76
CA LEU A 179 -12.48 5.63 4.18
C LEU A 179 -12.02 4.20 4.42
N PHE A 180 -10.72 3.99 4.51
CA PHE A 180 -10.11 2.68 4.70
C PHE A 180 -9.62 2.53 6.13
N VAL A 181 -10.30 1.68 6.92
CA VAL A 181 -9.86 1.30 8.27
C VAL A 181 -9.07 0.02 8.15
N HIS A 182 -7.77 0.06 8.42
CA HIS A 182 -6.92 -1.10 8.22
C HIS A 182 -5.85 -1.24 9.30
N LYS A 183 -5.30 -2.45 9.40
CA LYS A 183 -4.08 -2.74 10.15
C LYS A 183 -3.07 -3.43 9.26
N VAL A 184 -1.80 -3.25 9.60
CA VAL A 184 -0.68 -3.91 8.90
C VAL A 184 -0.37 -5.22 9.62
N VAL A 185 -0.28 -6.30 8.85
CA VAL A 185 0.01 -7.66 9.33
C VAL A 185 1.29 -8.15 8.68
N GLN A 186 2.14 -8.79 9.48
CA GLN A 186 3.40 -9.35 9.01
C GLN A 186 3.15 -10.66 8.26
N LEU A 187 3.65 -10.72 7.03
CA LEU A 187 3.70 -11.95 6.25
C LEU A 187 5.05 -12.65 6.43
N PRO A 188 5.09 -14.00 6.42
CA PRO A 188 6.34 -14.75 6.39
C PRO A 188 7.18 -14.32 5.19
N GLN A 189 8.48 -14.11 5.34
CA GLN A 189 9.31 -13.70 4.21
C GLN A 189 9.63 -14.90 3.32
N VAL A 190 9.47 -14.72 2.01
CA VAL A 190 9.78 -15.73 0.99
C VAL A 190 10.73 -15.16 -0.05
N PRO A 191 11.47 -16.02 -0.76
CA PRO A 191 12.26 -15.62 -1.91
C PRO A 191 11.40 -14.95 -3.01
N ALA A 192 12.04 -14.11 -3.81
CA ALA A 192 11.37 -13.24 -4.78
C ALA A 192 10.57 -14.04 -5.84
N ASP A 193 11.11 -15.18 -6.28
CA ASP A 193 10.49 -16.11 -7.24
C ASP A 193 9.15 -16.68 -6.76
N LYS A 194 8.92 -16.71 -5.45
CA LYS A 194 7.70 -17.25 -4.84
C LYS A 194 6.78 -16.17 -4.29
N ALA A 195 7.20 -14.90 -4.30
CA ALA A 195 6.50 -13.84 -3.60
C ALA A 195 5.08 -13.58 -4.14
N ILE A 196 4.87 -13.75 -5.45
CA ILE A 196 3.57 -13.56 -6.12
C ILE A 196 2.70 -14.83 -6.02
N SER A 197 3.31 -16.02 -6.17
CA SER A 197 2.58 -17.29 -6.22
C SER A 197 2.23 -17.86 -4.85
N ASP A 198 2.94 -17.45 -3.80
CA ASP A 198 2.72 -17.97 -2.46
C ASP A 198 1.43 -17.39 -1.86
N VAL A 199 0.43 -18.26 -1.73
CA VAL A 199 -0.86 -17.98 -1.07
C VAL A 199 -1.07 -18.85 0.18
N SER A 200 -0.02 -19.52 0.66
CA SER A 200 -0.11 -20.44 1.81
C SER A 200 -0.59 -19.76 3.10
N PHE A 201 -0.40 -18.44 3.23
CA PHE A 201 -0.87 -17.67 4.37
C PHE A 201 -2.40 -17.43 4.38
N LEU A 202 -3.10 -17.61 3.25
CA LEU A 202 -4.54 -17.36 3.16
C LEU A 202 -5.36 -18.35 3.97
N SER A 203 -4.86 -19.57 4.20
CA SER A 203 -5.57 -20.58 4.99
C SER A 203 -5.70 -20.21 6.47
N ASP A 204 -4.85 -19.31 6.98
CA ASP A 204 -4.74 -19.02 8.41
C ASP A 204 -4.41 -17.54 8.69
N VAL A 205 -5.10 -16.61 7.99
CA VAL A 205 -4.88 -15.15 8.15
C VAL A 205 -4.99 -14.69 9.61
N SER A 206 -5.88 -15.31 10.39
CA SER A 206 -6.10 -14.99 11.81
C SER A 206 -4.92 -15.33 12.74
N LYS A 207 -3.99 -16.19 12.30
CA LYS A 207 -2.79 -16.56 13.07
C LYS A 207 -1.59 -15.65 12.79
N LEU A 208 -1.70 -14.79 11.78
CA LEU A 208 -0.63 -13.87 11.42
C LEU A 208 -0.44 -12.82 12.53
N GLN A 209 0.82 -12.42 12.70
CA GLN A 209 1.19 -11.45 13.72
C GLN A 209 0.94 -10.03 13.22
N ASP A 210 0.24 -9.24 14.04
CA ASP A 210 0.08 -7.80 13.79
C ASP A 210 1.45 -7.11 13.79
N PHE A 211 1.69 -6.22 12.82
CA PHE A 211 2.94 -5.48 12.72
C PHE A 211 3.13 -4.55 13.93
N ASP A 212 2.05 -3.92 14.37
CA ASP A 212 2.00 -3.16 15.61
C ASP A 212 1.46 -4.04 16.75
N ARG A 213 2.27 -4.19 17.81
CA ARG A 213 1.90 -4.96 19.01
C ARG A 213 0.71 -4.35 19.77
N SER A 214 0.42 -3.07 19.58
CA SER A 214 -0.76 -2.43 20.16
C SER A 214 -2.07 -3.01 19.58
N GLY A 215 -2.02 -3.58 18.38
CA GLY A 215 -3.18 -4.04 17.63
C GLY A 215 -4.11 -2.90 17.19
N GLY A 216 -3.60 -1.67 17.14
CA GLY A 216 -4.30 -0.51 16.64
C GLY A 216 -4.56 -0.59 15.14
N TYR A 217 -5.55 0.19 14.69
CA TYR A 217 -5.92 0.36 13.30
C TYR A 217 -5.62 1.80 12.87
N ILE A 218 -5.47 1.99 11.57
CA ILE A 218 -5.30 3.27 10.92
C ILE A 218 -6.55 3.50 10.08
N LEU A 219 -7.20 4.64 10.28
CA LEU A 219 -8.21 5.15 9.36
C LEU A 219 -7.52 6.08 8.37
N GLN A 220 -7.55 5.72 7.09
CA GLN A 220 -7.15 6.59 5.99
C GLN A 220 -8.41 7.11 5.29
N ALA A 221 -8.55 8.43 5.19
CA ALA A 221 -9.55 9.07 4.36
C ALA A 221 -8.85 9.64 3.13
N SER A 222 -9.11 9.10 1.93
CA SER A 222 -8.44 9.52 0.70
C SER A 222 -9.38 9.80 -0.46
N ILE A 223 -8.97 10.74 -1.32
CA ILE A 223 -9.61 11.07 -2.59
C ILE A 223 -8.52 11.04 -3.67
N ASP A 224 -8.77 10.27 -4.73
CA ASP A 224 -7.88 10.19 -5.89
C ASP A 224 -8.39 11.11 -6.98
N VAL A 225 -7.62 12.15 -7.29
CA VAL A 225 -7.93 13.14 -8.33
C VAL A 225 -7.15 12.81 -9.60
N VAL A 226 -7.81 12.82 -10.75
CA VAL A 226 -7.16 12.50 -12.04
C VAL A 226 -6.01 13.47 -12.32
N ASP A 227 -6.27 14.78 -12.19
CA ASP A 227 -5.27 15.84 -12.34
C ASP A 227 -5.17 16.74 -11.11
N GLY A 228 -4.07 16.62 -10.37
CA GLY A 228 -3.79 17.42 -9.18
C GLY A 228 -3.35 18.86 -9.47
N ASN A 229 -3.07 19.20 -10.74
CA ASN A 229 -2.71 20.56 -11.13
C ASN A 229 -3.94 21.45 -11.36
N HIS A 230 -5.14 20.88 -11.44
CA HIS A 230 -6.38 21.65 -11.54
C HIS A 230 -6.78 22.19 -10.15
N PRO A 231 -6.73 23.51 -9.93
CA PRO A 231 -6.94 24.10 -8.60
C PRO A 231 -8.37 23.85 -8.07
N GLU A 232 -9.37 23.84 -8.94
CA GLU A 232 -10.76 23.58 -8.56
C GLU A 232 -10.97 22.17 -7.98
N LEU A 233 -10.34 21.16 -8.59
CA LEU A 233 -10.41 19.78 -8.12
C LEU A 233 -9.69 19.62 -6.78
N LYS A 234 -8.52 20.25 -6.63
CA LYS A 234 -7.77 20.28 -5.38
C LYS A 234 -8.57 20.93 -4.24
N ASP A 235 -9.17 22.09 -4.51
CA ASP A 235 -10.00 22.80 -3.55
C ASP A 235 -11.23 21.99 -3.13
N ARG A 236 -11.89 21.33 -4.09
CA ARG A 236 -13.03 20.45 -3.81
C ARG A 236 -12.62 19.27 -2.92
N ALA A 237 -11.56 18.54 -3.30
CA ALA A 237 -11.05 17.41 -2.52
C ALA A 237 -10.66 17.85 -1.10
N THR A 238 -10.01 19.01 -0.98
CA THR A 238 -9.62 19.59 0.31
C THR A 238 -10.84 19.90 1.18
N ARG A 239 -11.85 20.59 0.64
CA ARG A 239 -13.08 20.91 1.39
C ARG A 239 -13.81 19.65 1.84
N GLN A 240 -13.88 18.64 0.99
CA GLN A 240 -14.54 17.37 1.29
C GLN A 240 -13.83 16.60 2.42
N LEU A 241 -12.50 16.44 2.32
CA LEU A 241 -11.71 15.79 3.37
C LEU A 241 -11.76 16.54 4.70
N LEU A 242 -11.74 17.88 4.68
CA LEU A 242 -11.91 18.68 5.90
C LEU A 242 -13.34 18.58 6.46
N GLY A 243 -14.34 18.40 5.60
CA GLY A 243 -15.72 18.09 6.01
C GLY A 243 -15.81 16.76 6.77
N HIS A 244 -15.17 15.70 6.25
CA HIS A 244 -15.09 14.42 6.94
C HIS A 244 -14.32 14.53 8.27
N LYS A 245 -13.22 15.30 8.29
CA LYS A 245 -12.46 15.57 9.51
C LYS A 245 -13.33 16.18 10.61
N GLU A 246 -14.11 17.23 10.31
CA GLU A 246 -14.95 17.85 11.34
C GLU A 246 -16.13 16.94 11.74
N ALA A 247 -16.73 16.21 10.79
CA ALA A 247 -17.81 15.27 11.07
C ALA A 247 -17.37 14.10 11.97
N LEU A 248 -16.15 13.59 11.78
CA LEU A 248 -15.61 12.45 12.51
C LEU A 248 -14.80 12.83 13.75
N LYS A 249 -14.61 14.11 14.04
CA LYS A 249 -13.78 14.63 15.14
C LYS A 249 -14.06 14.05 16.52
N GLN A 250 -15.31 13.67 16.79
CA GLN A 250 -15.69 13.03 18.05
C GLN A 250 -15.30 11.54 18.13
N ALA A 251 -15.12 10.90 16.98
CA ALA A 251 -14.78 9.49 16.87
C ALA A 251 -13.27 9.28 16.69
N VAL A 252 -12.63 10.10 15.84
CA VAL A 252 -11.22 9.98 15.47
C VAL A 252 -10.67 11.33 15.03
N ASP A 253 -9.44 11.64 15.45
CA ASP A 253 -8.73 12.83 14.99
C ASP A 253 -8.01 12.56 13.67
N LEU A 254 -8.51 13.17 12.59
CA LEU A 254 -7.93 13.06 11.25
C LEU A 254 -6.89 14.17 11.04
N THR A 255 -5.66 13.78 10.71
CA THR A 255 -4.52 14.67 10.54
C THR A 255 -3.78 14.41 9.23
N PRO A 256 -3.10 15.42 8.65
CA PRO A 256 -2.22 15.16 7.51
C PRO A 256 -1.09 14.22 7.95
N GLY A 257 -0.76 13.26 7.09
CA GLY A 257 0.32 12.31 7.36
C GLY A 257 1.68 13.01 7.41
N ASP A 258 2.56 12.55 8.30
CA ASP A 258 3.92 13.06 8.38
C ASP A 258 4.66 12.77 7.06
N ARG A 259 5.20 13.82 6.45
CA ARG A 259 5.88 13.76 5.15
C ARG A 259 7.07 12.82 5.18
N LEU A 260 7.83 12.81 6.28
CA LEU A 260 9.02 11.95 6.41
C LEU A 260 8.63 10.49 6.58
N ALA A 261 7.53 10.20 7.28
CA ALA A 261 7.00 8.85 7.43
C ALA A 261 6.44 8.27 6.12
N LEU A 262 5.98 9.14 5.21
CA LEU A 262 5.44 8.78 3.90
C LEU A 262 6.47 8.92 2.76
N ASP A 263 7.73 9.21 3.07
CA ASP A 263 8.78 9.39 2.06
C ASP A 263 9.23 8.02 1.52
N THR A 264 8.97 7.78 0.24
CA THR A 264 9.32 6.54 -0.47
C THR A 264 10.71 6.60 -1.10
N ARG A 265 11.45 7.71 -0.96
CA ARG A 265 12.81 7.82 -1.51
C ARG A 265 13.77 6.89 -0.77
N LEU A 266 14.67 6.27 -1.52
CA LEU A 266 15.75 5.51 -0.93
C LEU A 266 16.73 6.45 -0.23
N PRO A 267 17.14 6.14 1.01
CA PRO A 267 18.18 6.91 1.66
C PRO A 267 19.44 6.81 0.80
N SER A 268 20.07 7.94 0.51
CA SER A 268 21.37 7.96 -0.15
C SER A 268 22.38 7.31 0.80
N VAL A 269 22.68 6.03 0.60
CA VAL A 269 23.64 5.32 1.44
C VAL A 269 25.02 5.93 1.17
N VAL A 270 25.52 6.73 2.12
CA VAL A 270 26.96 6.94 2.23
C VAL A 270 27.47 5.73 2.98
N ARG A 271 27.96 4.71 2.27
CA ARG A 271 28.75 3.67 2.94
C ARG A 271 29.96 4.38 3.55
N ARG A 272 30.05 4.34 4.89
CA ARG A 272 31.24 4.74 5.63
C ARG A 272 32.34 3.71 5.43
#